data_AF-A0A346PUA4-F1
#
_entry.id   AF-A0A346PUA4-F1
#
_cell.length_a   1.000
_cell.length_b   1.000
_cell.length_c   1.000
_cell.angle_alpha   90.00
_cell.angle_beta   90.00
_cell.angle_gamma   90.00
#
_symmetry.space_group_name_H-M   'P 1'
#
loop_
_entity.id
_entity.type
_entity.pdbx_description
1 polymer ?
#
loop_
_entity_poly.entity_id
_entity_poly.type
_entity_poly.pdbx_seq_one_letter_code
_entity_poly.pdbx_strand_id
1 'polypeptide(L)'
;MYTGKTEKPCCLCDAPKVDHRIDLPPRAIQQLKHGDAIAWQDVVGEVSIYFCEHDWETVCDLVLETGMTPLPRCNVARASFDLREDFEAFTGRTREEPNQDPIEERFWRESKRVLGGNTEYPPSDRDLVQAHVVSWALSDLEASVAESGAEPTSGE
;
A
#
# COMPACT_ATOMS: atom_id res chain seq x y z
N MET A 1 -19.92 -22.78 -3.81
CA MET A 1 -19.19 -22.11 -2.72
C MET A 1 -17.75 -21.99 -3.17
N TYR A 2 -17.37 -20.85 -3.73
CA TYR A 2 -16.00 -20.63 -4.21
C TYR A 2 -15.12 -20.39 -2.98
N THR A 3 -14.31 -21.37 -2.61
CA THR A 3 -13.26 -21.25 -1.59
C THR A 3 -12.05 -20.54 -2.20
N GLY A 4 -12.25 -19.29 -2.62
CA GLY A 4 -11.14 -18.41 -2.99
C GLY A 4 -10.24 -18.30 -1.77
N LYS A 5 -8.95 -18.63 -1.96
CA LYS A 5 -7.97 -18.76 -0.88
C LYS A 5 -8.04 -17.53 0.04
N THR A 6 -8.61 -17.72 1.22
CA THR A 6 -8.70 -16.72 2.30
C THR A 6 -7.37 -16.57 3.03
N GLU A 7 -6.27 -17.00 2.41
CA GLU A 7 -4.96 -16.99 3.04
C GLU A 7 -4.37 -15.60 2.81
N LYS A 8 -4.06 -14.93 3.92
CA LYS A 8 -3.41 -13.62 3.97
C LYS A 8 -1.99 -13.84 4.47
N PRO A 9 -1.11 -14.47 3.67
CA PRO A 9 0.21 -14.87 4.14
C PRO A 9 1.09 -13.64 4.39
N CYS A 10 2.16 -13.85 5.15
CA CYS A 10 3.20 -12.85 5.33
C CYS A 10 3.77 -12.45 3.98
N CYS A 11 3.80 -11.15 3.73
CA CYS A 11 4.14 -10.62 2.42
C CYS A 11 5.61 -10.84 2.01
N LEU A 12 6.50 -11.07 2.98
CA LEU A 12 7.92 -11.33 2.76
C LEU A 12 8.22 -12.83 2.65
N CYS A 13 7.84 -13.64 3.65
CA CYS A 13 8.21 -15.06 3.73
C CYS A 13 7.12 -16.09 3.37
N ASP A 14 5.90 -15.66 3.02
CA ASP A 14 4.75 -16.56 2.75
C ASP A 14 4.19 -17.31 3.97
N ALA A 15 4.61 -16.97 5.18
CA ALA A 15 4.10 -17.62 6.39
C ALA A 15 2.57 -17.47 6.50
N PRO A 16 1.81 -18.56 6.73
CA PRO A 16 0.34 -18.50 6.77
C PRO A 16 -0.19 -17.84 8.04
N LYS A 17 0.60 -17.85 9.12
CA LYS A 17 0.28 -17.12 10.35
C LYS A 17 0.82 -15.70 10.25
N VAL A 18 -0.08 -14.73 10.38
CA VAL A 18 0.23 -13.31 10.39
C VAL A 18 -0.32 -12.66 11.64
N ASP A 19 0.43 -11.71 12.18
CA ASP A 19 0.14 -11.06 13.46
C ASP A 19 -0.04 -9.54 13.26
N HIS A 20 0.57 -8.99 12.21
CA HIS A 20 0.53 -7.56 11.91
C HIS A 20 0.00 -7.28 10.51
N ARG A 21 -0.66 -6.12 10.37
CA ARG A 21 -1.21 -5.61 9.10
C ARG A 21 -0.88 -4.13 8.99
N ILE A 22 -0.44 -3.69 7.81
CA ILE A 22 -0.45 -2.27 7.43
C ILE A 22 -1.32 -2.08 6.19
N ASP A 23 -1.94 -0.91 6.10
CA ASP A 23 -2.84 -0.53 5.03
C ASP A 23 -2.21 0.60 4.21
N LEU A 24 -2.35 0.50 2.90
CA LEU A 24 -1.70 1.36 1.92
C LEU A 24 -2.74 2.00 0.99
N PRO A 25 -2.46 3.21 0.47
CA PRO A 25 -3.26 3.77 -0.61
C PRO A 25 -3.16 2.87 -1.87
N PRO A 26 -4.21 2.78 -2.70
CA PRO A 26 -4.25 1.93 -3.90
C PRO A 26 -3.04 2.06 -4.80
N ARG A 27 -2.62 3.29 -5.04
CA ARG A 27 -1.53 3.59 -5.95
C ARG A 27 -0.17 3.03 -5.49
N ALA A 28 0.02 2.79 -4.18
CA ALA A 28 1.23 2.19 -3.63
C ALA A 28 1.42 0.73 -4.07
N ILE A 29 0.39 0.07 -4.62
CA ILE A 29 0.51 -1.27 -5.19
C ILE A 29 1.59 -1.35 -6.28
N GLN A 30 1.83 -0.24 -7.01
CA GLN A 30 2.85 -0.13 -8.05
C GLN A 30 4.28 -0.28 -7.52
N GLN A 31 4.49 -0.06 -6.22
CA GLN A 31 5.80 -0.18 -5.57
C GLN A 31 6.02 -1.57 -4.97
N LEU A 32 4.99 -2.43 -4.98
CA LEU A 32 5.13 -3.83 -4.61
C LEU A 32 5.87 -4.61 -5.69
N LYS A 33 6.53 -5.69 -5.27
CA LYS A 33 7.13 -6.64 -6.21
C LYS A 33 6.03 -7.24 -7.09
N HIS A 34 6.20 -7.13 -8.41
CA HIS A 34 5.24 -7.52 -9.45
C HIS A 34 3.94 -6.70 -9.46
N GLY A 35 3.92 -5.53 -8.83
CA GLY A 35 2.76 -4.64 -8.77
C GLY A 35 2.37 -4.01 -10.11
N ASP A 36 3.29 -3.97 -11.07
CA ASP A 36 3.08 -3.49 -12.43
C ASP A 36 2.02 -4.28 -13.22
N ALA A 37 1.75 -5.52 -12.79
CA ALA A 37 0.71 -6.36 -13.39
C ALA A 37 -0.72 -5.99 -12.94
N ILE A 38 -0.87 -5.10 -11.93
CA ILE A 38 -2.17 -4.72 -11.38
C ILE A 38 -2.57 -3.32 -11.85
N ALA A 39 -3.76 -3.20 -12.44
CA ALA A 39 -4.37 -1.90 -12.75
C ALA A 39 -4.83 -1.24 -11.44
N TRP A 40 -3.95 -0.43 -10.83
CA TRP A 40 -4.20 0.19 -9.53
C TRP A 40 -5.45 1.10 -9.54
N GLN A 41 -5.82 1.67 -10.69
CA GLN A 41 -7.04 2.44 -10.87
C GLN A 41 -8.30 1.61 -10.64
N ASP A 42 -8.24 0.30 -10.86
CA ASP A 42 -9.35 -0.63 -10.62
C ASP A 42 -9.40 -1.15 -9.18
N VAL A 43 -8.42 -0.81 -8.33
CA VAL A 43 -8.44 -1.21 -6.92
C VAL A 43 -9.51 -0.43 -6.17
N VAL A 44 -10.38 -1.14 -5.47
CA VAL A 44 -11.46 -0.57 -4.67
C VAL A 44 -11.06 -0.58 -3.20
N GLY A 45 -10.99 0.60 -2.58
CA GLY A 45 -10.65 0.72 -1.16
C GLY A 45 -9.14 0.72 -0.93
N GLU A 46 -8.66 0.06 0.13
CA GLU A 46 -7.25 0.07 0.53
C GLU A 46 -6.53 -1.23 0.16
N VAL A 47 -5.20 -1.17 0.05
CA VAL A 47 -4.36 -2.36 -0.15
C VAL A 47 -3.76 -2.74 1.20
N SER A 48 -4.09 -3.92 1.71
CA SER A 48 -3.54 -4.42 2.98
C SER A 48 -2.42 -5.42 2.75
N ILE A 49 -1.31 -5.27 3.45
CA ILE A 49 -0.24 -6.27 3.51
C ILE A 49 -0.03 -6.75 4.94
N TYR A 50 0.40 -8.01 5.07
CA TYR A 50 0.48 -8.71 6.35
C TYR A 50 1.89 -9.18 6.66
N PHE A 51 2.21 -9.28 7.94
CA PHE A 51 3.51 -9.74 8.43
C PHE A 51 3.32 -10.74 9.56
N CYS A 52 4.15 -11.79 9.56
CA CYS A 52 4.31 -12.64 10.74
C CYS A 52 5.16 -11.91 11.79
N GLU A 53 5.09 -12.37 13.04
CA GLU A 53 5.86 -11.82 14.16
C GLU A 53 7.37 -11.62 13.86
N HIS A 54 8.03 -12.63 13.26
CA HIS A 54 9.47 -12.57 12.96
C HIS A 54 9.83 -11.50 11.93
N ASP A 55 9.11 -11.47 10.80
CA ASP A 55 9.36 -10.48 9.75
C ASP A 55 8.91 -9.08 10.17
N TRP A 56 7.95 -8.98 11.10
CA TRP A 56 7.52 -7.70 11.64
C TRP A 56 8.61 -6.98 12.41
N GLU A 57 9.37 -7.69 13.26
CA GLU A 57 10.54 -7.11 13.94
C GLU A 57 11.55 -6.54 12.94
N THR A 58 11.84 -7.32 11.88
CA THR A 58 12.74 -6.87 10.80
C THR A 58 12.19 -5.64 10.06
N VAL A 59 10.87 -5.57 9.86
CA VAL A 59 10.22 -4.42 9.22
C VAL A 59 10.28 -3.19 10.11
N CYS A 60 10.07 -3.32 11.42
CA CYS A 60 10.23 -2.23 12.37
C CYS A 60 11.65 -1.66 12.29
N ASP A 61 12.68 -2.50 12.37
CA ASP A 61 14.08 -2.05 12.26
C ASP A 61 14.37 -1.38 10.91
N LEU A 62 13.85 -1.95 9.82
CA LEU A 62 14.06 -1.41 8.48
C LEU A 62 13.40 -0.03 8.32
N VAL A 63 12.20 0.16 8.86
CA VAL A 63 11.41 1.38 8.67
C VAL A 63 11.78 2.45 9.70
N LEU A 64 11.79 2.10 10.98
CA LEU A 64 11.95 3.07 12.08
C LEU A 64 13.42 3.43 12.32
N GLU A 65 14.33 2.45 12.24
CA GLU A 65 15.75 2.69 12.51
C GLU A 65 16.53 3.03 11.23
N THR A 66 16.24 2.33 10.13
CA THR A 66 17.00 2.49 8.88
C THR A 66 16.36 3.48 7.90
N GLY A 67 15.08 3.80 8.05
CA GLY A 67 14.37 4.74 7.17
C GLY A 67 14.13 4.19 5.76
N MET A 68 13.90 2.88 5.61
CA MET A 68 13.71 2.22 4.32
C MET A 68 12.34 1.54 4.19
N THR A 69 11.79 1.55 2.99
CA THR A 69 10.49 0.92 2.70
C THR A 69 10.60 -0.61 2.47
N PRO A 70 9.66 -1.43 2.99
CA PRO A 70 9.62 -2.86 2.72
C PRO A 70 8.93 -3.18 1.37
N LEU A 71 8.24 -2.22 0.75
CA LEU A 71 7.35 -2.45 -0.40
C LEU A 71 8.01 -3.19 -1.58
N PRO A 72 9.24 -2.86 -2.02
CA PRO A 72 9.87 -3.53 -3.17
C PRO A 72 10.15 -5.02 -2.96
N ARG A 73 10.14 -5.51 -1.71
CA ARG A 73 10.33 -6.93 -1.37
C ARG A 73 9.01 -7.69 -1.20
N CYS A 74 7.92 -6.97 -0.95
CA CYS A 74 6.59 -7.53 -0.74
C CYS A 74 5.97 -7.93 -2.08
N ASN A 75 5.60 -9.20 -2.24
CA ASN A 75 4.94 -9.69 -3.45
C ASN A 75 3.47 -9.25 -3.46
N VAL A 76 3.03 -8.57 -4.54
CA VAL A 76 1.65 -8.12 -4.71
C VAL A 76 0.63 -9.25 -4.61
N ALA A 77 0.98 -10.48 -5.02
CA ALA A 77 0.09 -11.64 -4.93
C ALA A 77 -0.27 -12.04 -3.49
N ARG A 78 0.43 -11.49 -2.49
CA ARG A 78 0.16 -11.69 -1.05
C ARG A 78 -0.57 -10.52 -0.42
N ALA A 79 -0.75 -9.43 -1.15
CA ALA A 79 -1.54 -8.29 -0.71
C ALA A 79 -3.04 -8.65 -0.81
N SER A 80 -3.83 -8.07 0.09
CA SER A 80 -5.28 -8.17 0.08
C SER A 80 -5.85 -6.85 -0.43
N PHE A 81 -6.56 -6.91 -1.55
CA PHE A 81 -7.25 -5.78 -2.16
C PHE A 81 -8.42 -6.31 -3.00
N ASP A 82 -9.41 -5.46 -3.25
CA ASP A 82 -10.55 -5.80 -4.11
C ASP A 82 -10.38 -5.12 -5.46
N LEU A 83 -10.59 -5.85 -6.55
CA LEU A 83 -10.63 -5.28 -7.90
C LEU A 83 -12.07 -4.97 -8.32
N ARG A 84 -12.24 -3.87 -9.04
CA ARG A 84 -13.51 -3.49 -9.66
C ARG A 84 -14.04 -4.62 -10.54
N GLU A 85 -13.19 -5.20 -11.39
CA GLU A 85 -13.58 -6.31 -12.28
C GLU A 85 -14.17 -7.51 -11.50
N ASP A 86 -13.57 -7.88 -10.37
CA ASP A 86 -14.07 -8.98 -9.53
C ASP A 86 -15.45 -8.67 -8.96
N PHE A 87 -15.69 -7.41 -8.56
CA PHE A 87 -17.00 -6.96 -8.12
C PHE A 87 -18.03 -6.97 -9.25
N GLU A 88 -17.66 -6.50 -10.45
CA GLU A 88 -18.54 -6.48 -11.62
C GLU A 88 -18.90 -7.91 -12.07
N ALA A 89 -17.92 -8.81 -12.09
CA ALA A 89 -18.12 -10.22 -12.39
C ALA A 89 -19.07 -10.89 -11.37
N PHE A 90 -18.96 -10.54 -10.08
CA PHE A 90 -19.83 -11.08 -9.03
C PHE A 90 -21.25 -10.50 -9.07
N THR A 91 -21.40 -9.20 -9.36
CA THR A 91 -22.68 -8.49 -9.25
C THR A 91 -23.43 -8.29 -10.56
N GLY A 92 -22.77 -8.51 -11.71
CA GLY A 92 -23.31 -8.26 -13.05
C GLY A 92 -23.58 -6.78 -13.34
N ARG A 93 -22.96 -5.86 -12.60
CA ARG A 93 -23.14 -4.41 -12.74
C ARG A 93 -21.80 -3.73 -12.99
N THR A 94 -21.74 -2.90 -14.02
CA THR A 94 -20.58 -2.03 -14.28
C THR A 94 -20.54 -0.88 -13.28
N ARG A 95 -19.35 -0.59 -12.75
CA ARG A 95 -19.10 0.51 -11.83
C ARG A 95 -18.15 1.50 -12.50
N GLU A 96 -18.33 2.78 -12.20
CA GLU A 96 -17.39 3.82 -12.63
C GLU A 96 -16.03 3.59 -11.98
N GLU A 97 -14.97 4.06 -12.66
CA GLU A 97 -13.62 4.04 -12.12
C GLU A 97 -13.59 4.76 -10.74
N PRO A 98 -13.04 4.11 -9.70
CA PRO A 98 -13.01 4.70 -8.38
C PRO A 98 -12.10 5.94 -8.34
N ASN A 99 -12.63 7.06 -7.85
CA ASN A 99 -11.81 8.21 -7.52
C ASN A 99 -10.94 7.89 -6.29
N GLN A 100 -9.62 7.89 -6.48
CA GLN A 100 -8.64 7.55 -5.45
C GLN A 100 -8.21 8.75 -4.59
N ASP A 101 -8.48 9.97 -5.02
CA ASP A 101 -8.04 11.18 -4.31
C ASP A 101 -8.50 11.21 -2.83
N PRO A 102 -9.76 10.88 -2.50
CA PRO A 102 -10.22 10.96 -1.10
C PRO A 102 -9.55 9.93 -0.19
N ILE A 103 -9.22 8.74 -0.72
CA ILE A 103 -8.55 7.71 0.09
C ILE A 103 -7.08 8.02 0.27
N GLU A 104 -6.41 8.53 -0.76
CA GLU A 104 -5.02 8.99 -0.68
C GLU A 104 -4.88 10.17 0.30
N GLU A 105 -5.78 11.16 0.21
CA GLU A 105 -5.79 12.30 1.14
C GLU A 105 -6.00 11.84 2.59
N ARG A 106 -6.88 10.86 2.81
CA ARG A 106 -7.08 10.26 4.14
C ARG A 106 -5.78 9.63 4.66
N PHE A 107 -5.13 8.79 3.85
CA PHE A 107 -3.88 8.13 4.22
C PHE A 107 -2.75 9.12 4.49
N TRP A 108 -2.61 10.14 3.63
CA TRP A 108 -1.63 11.20 3.80
C TRP A 108 -1.85 11.98 5.09
N ARG A 109 -3.07 12.45 5.33
CA ARG A 109 -3.42 13.24 6.52
C ARG A 109 -3.21 12.44 7.80
N GLU A 110 -3.60 11.18 7.80
CA GLU A 110 -3.40 10.29 8.95
C GLU A 110 -1.92 10.05 9.22
N SER A 111 -1.12 9.82 8.17
CA SER A 111 0.32 9.63 8.32
C SER A 111 1.01 10.89 8.86
N LYS A 112 0.64 12.08 8.36
CA LYS A 112 1.14 13.36 8.90
C LYS A 112 0.75 13.57 10.36
N ARG A 113 -0.47 13.18 10.73
CA ARG A 113 -0.96 13.25 12.12
C ARG A 113 -0.13 12.37 13.06
N VAL A 114 0.10 11.12 12.67
CA VAL A 114 0.88 10.14 13.44
C VAL A 114 2.35 10.58 13.56
N LEU A 115 3.01 10.92 12.45
CA LEU A 115 4.42 11.35 12.45
C LEU A 115 4.63 12.70 13.16
N GLY A 116 3.61 13.56 13.18
CA GLY A 116 3.64 14.82 13.94
C GLY A 116 3.35 14.65 15.44
N GLY A 117 3.05 13.44 15.91
CA GLY A 117 2.69 13.18 17.31
C GLY A 117 1.34 13.78 17.72
N ASN A 118 0.48 14.14 16.76
CA ASN A 118 -0.84 14.72 17.02
C ASN A 118 -1.89 13.62 17.25
N THR A 119 -1.64 12.78 18.23
CA THR A 119 -2.43 11.61 18.59
C THR A 119 -2.85 11.69 20.06
N GLU A 120 -4.01 11.10 20.41
CA GLU A 120 -4.50 11.10 21.80
C GLU A 120 -3.56 10.33 22.73
N TYR A 121 -2.94 9.26 22.22
CA TYR A 121 -1.93 8.44 22.89
C TYR A 121 -0.67 8.36 22.02
N PRO A 122 0.50 8.05 22.60
CA PRO A 122 1.70 7.75 21.82
C PRO A 122 1.39 6.67 20.75
N PRO A 123 1.74 6.91 19.48
CA PRO A 123 1.48 5.95 18.41
C PRO A 123 2.25 4.65 18.67
N SER A 124 1.66 3.53 18.28
CA SER A 124 2.36 2.24 18.32
C SER A 124 3.42 2.16 17.21
N ASP A 125 4.38 1.24 17.33
CA ASP A 125 5.34 0.95 16.26
C ASP A 125 4.63 0.65 14.94
N ARG A 126 3.50 -0.05 15.00
CA ARG A 126 2.67 -0.34 13.81
C ARG A 126 2.13 0.93 13.16
N ASP A 127 1.67 1.90 13.95
CA ASP A 127 1.16 3.17 13.42
C ASP A 127 2.29 3.99 12.80
N LEU A 128 3.46 4.03 13.46
CA LEU A 128 4.65 4.69 12.94
C LEU A 128 5.13 4.06 11.64
N VAL A 129 5.24 2.73 11.60
CA VAL A 129 5.64 1.99 10.40
C VAL A 129 4.68 2.28 9.24
N GLN A 130 3.36 2.18 9.47
CA GLN A 130 2.39 2.50 8.43
C GLN A 130 2.54 3.94 7.94
N ALA A 131 2.65 4.90 8.87
CA ALA A 131 2.73 6.31 8.53
C ALA A 131 4.00 6.64 7.72
N HIS A 132 5.14 6.04 8.06
CA HIS A 132 6.36 6.16 7.28
C HIS A 132 6.22 5.57 5.88
N VAL A 133 5.76 4.31 5.78
CA VAL A 133 5.63 3.60 4.50
C VAL A 133 4.66 4.32 3.57
N VAL A 134 3.51 4.78 4.07
CA VAL A 134 2.53 5.56 3.29
C VAL A 134 3.12 6.89 2.84
N SER A 135 3.81 7.61 3.73
CA SER A 135 4.40 8.91 3.39
C SER A 135 5.45 8.79 2.30
N TRP A 136 6.33 7.79 2.36
CA TRP A 136 7.32 7.53 1.32
C TRP A 136 6.67 7.09 0.02
N ALA A 137 5.70 6.19 0.10
CA ALA A 137 5.01 5.70 -1.09
C ALA A 137 4.39 6.83 -1.91
N LEU A 138 3.63 7.71 -1.27
CA LEU A 138 3.01 8.86 -1.94
C LEU A 138 4.06 9.85 -2.47
N SER A 139 5.10 10.14 -1.68
CA SER A 139 6.15 11.10 -2.10
C SER A 139 6.92 10.61 -3.34
N ASP A 140 7.27 9.32 -3.38
CA ASP A 140 7.96 8.71 -4.52
C ASP A 140 7.07 8.69 -5.77
N LEU A 141 5.77 8.45 -5.61
CA LEU A 141 4.79 8.48 -6.70
C LEU A 141 4.58 9.89 -7.25
N GLU A 142 4.54 10.91 -6.38
CA GLU A 142 4.50 12.32 -6.79
C GLU A 142 5.76 12.72 -7.56
N ALA A 143 6.94 12.33 -7.07
CA ALA A 143 8.21 12.57 -7.74
C ALA A 143 8.24 11.95 -9.15
N SER A 144 7.81 10.69 -9.28
CA SER A 144 7.78 10.00 -10.58
C SER A 144 6.86 10.67 -11.63
N VAL A 145 5.76 11.29 -11.19
CA VAL A 145 4.87 12.05 -12.08
C VAL A 145 5.52 13.36 -12.50
N ALA A 146 6.16 14.06 -11.57
CA ALA A 146 6.87 15.29 -11.87
C ALA A 146 8.00 15.06 -12.88
N GLU A 147 8.73 13.95 -12.76
CA GLU A 147 9.78 13.55 -13.71
C GLU A 147 9.21 13.18 -15.09
N SER A 148 8.08 12.48 -15.13
CA SER A 148 7.43 12.06 -16.38
C SER A 148 6.76 13.24 -17.13
N GLY A 149 6.35 14.29 -16.41
CA GLY A 149 5.78 15.51 -17.00
C GLY A 149 6.83 16.53 -17.47
N ALA A 150 8.10 16.35 -17.09
CA ALA A 150 9.22 17.19 -17.49
C ALA A 150 9.89 16.66 -18.78
N GLU A 151 9.12 16.47 -19.86
CA GLU A 151 9.70 16.16 -21.17
C GLU A 151 10.46 17.41 -21.69
N PRO A 152 11.71 17.29 -22.15
CA PRO A 152 12.48 18.44 -22.61
C PRO A 152 11.91 18.93 -23.94
N THR A 153 11.53 20.20 -23.98
CA THR A 153 11.33 20.95 -25.23
C THR A 153 12.65 20.91 -26.01
N SER A 154 12.75 19.97 -26.94
CA SER A 154 13.79 19.96 -27.96
C SER A 154 13.50 21.14 -28.89
N GLY A 155 14.12 22.28 -28.56
CA GLY A 155 14.13 23.49 -29.39
C GLY A 155 15.18 23.37 -30.49
N GLU A 156 14.74 23.79 -31.68
CA GLU A 156 15.39 23.88 -33.00
C GLU A 156 16.84 24.38 -33.06
#